data_AF-A0A0Q9QWM5-F1
#
_entry.id   AF-A0A0Q9QWM5-F1
#
_cell.length_a   1.000
_cell.length_b   1.000
_cell.length_c   1.000
_cell.angle_alpha   90.00
_cell.angle_beta   90.00
_cell.angle_gamma   90.00
#
_symmetry.space_group_name_H-M   'P 1'
#
loop_
_entity.id
_entity.type
_entity.pdbx_description
1 polymer ?
#
loop_
_entity_poly.entity_id
_entity_poly.type
_entity_poly.pdbx_seq_one_letter_code
_entity_poly.pdbx_strand_id
1 'polypeptide(L)'
;MTGQDGEPAGDDAPEVGSLAEETAKLLGALSGWAREHGSDVGHGAGGLADHLVDQVTTAAHQVDEHLATGAPECTVCPICRTVHVVRQLSPEVKAHLAVAASSLVQAAAGVLATVVPDPEDGAEGDPDGPEPRGRGRRTQPVEKIVLDEDWPEEDS
;
A
#
# COMPACT_ATOMS: atom_id res chain seq x y z
N MET A 1 -30.46 -5.22 -50.96
CA MET A 1 -31.31 -4.34 -50.14
C MET A 1 -31.84 -5.25 -49.04
N THR A 2 -31.37 -5.28 -47.80
CA THR A 2 -30.74 -4.35 -46.84
C THR A 2 -29.77 -5.20 -45.99
N GLY A 3 -28.59 -4.76 -45.52
CA GLY A 3 -28.35 -3.53 -44.78
C GLY A 3 -28.72 -3.74 -43.31
N GLN A 4 -27.87 -4.43 -42.55
CA GLN A 4 -27.90 -4.39 -41.09
C GLN A 4 -26.45 -4.43 -40.62
N ASP A 5 -25.96 -3.21 -40.42
CA ASP A 5 -24.63 -2.86 -39.98
C ASP A 5 -24.35 -3.50 -38.63
N GLY A 6 -23.22 -4.19 -38.52
CA GLY A 6 -22.72 -4.68 -37.25
C GLY A 6 -22.40 -3.49 -36.36
N GLU A 7 -23.19 -3.29 -35.32
CA GLU A 7 -22.89 -2.41 -34.21
C GLU A 7 -21.52 -2.81 -33.64
N PRO A 8 -20.51 -1.93 -33.60
CA PRO A 8 -19.30 -2.22 -32.86
C PRO A 8 -19.69 -2.24 -31.39
N ALA A 9 -19.55 -3.42 -30.76
CA ALA A 9 -19.61 -3.53 -29.31
C ALA A 9 -18.63 -2.51 -28.74
N GLY A 10 -19.18 -1.50 -28.05
CA GLY A 10 -18.42 -0.47 -27.37
C GLY A 10 -17.38 -1.12 -26.48
N ASP A 11 -16.15 -0.71 -26.73
CA ASP A 11 -14.95 -0.99 -25.94
C ASP A 11 -15.08 -0.27 -24.58
N ASP A 12 -16.08 -0.63 -23.77
CA ASP A 12 -16.26 -0.14 -22.39
C ASP A 12 -15.38 -0.95 -21.43
N ALA A 13 -14.14 -1.26 -21.85
CA ALA A 13 -13.12 -1.61 -20.88
C ALA A 13 -12.78 -0.33 -20.11
N PRO A 14 -12.80 -0.32 -18.77
CA PRO A 14 -12.42 0.86 -18.02
C PRO A 14 -11.03 1.30 -18.48
N GLU A 15 -10.95 2.48 -19.09
CA GLU A 15 -9.72 3.05 -19.60
C GLU A 15 -8.79 3.29 -18.41
N VAL A 16 -7.87 2.35 -18.20
CA VAL A 16 -6.87 2.42 -17.14
C VAL A 16 -5.91 3.56 -17.48
N GLY A 17 -5.93 4.60 -16.64
CA GLY A 17 -5.06 5.76 -16.78
C GLY A 17 -3.60 5.43 -16.48
N SER A 18 -2.75 6.45 -16.41
CA SER A 18 -1.36 6.24 -16.01
C SER A 18 -1.27 5.63 -14.60
N LEU A 19 -0.23 4.83 -14.33
CA LEU A 19 0.00 4.23 -13.01
C LEU A 19 -0.03 5.28 -11.89
N ALA A 20 0.52 6.47 -12.15
CA ALA A 20 0.55 7.57 -11.18
C ALA A 20 -0.88 8.07 -10.86
N GLU A 21 -1.71 8.22 -11.89
CA GLU A 21 -3.12 8.61 -11.76
C GLU A 21 -3.91 7.59 -10.94
N GLU A 22 -3.80 6.31 -11.27
CA GLU A 22 -4.50 5.23 -10.55
C GLU A 22 -4.00 5.07 -9.12
N THR A 23 -2.70 5.28 -8.89
CA THR A 23 -2.13 5.30 -7.54
C THR A 23 -2.68 6.48 -6.73
N ALA A 24 -2.82 7.66 -7.34
CA ALA A 24 -3.42 8.82 -6.67
C ALA A 24 -4.89 8.57 -6.32
N LYS A 25 -5.66 7.93 -7.21
CA LYS A 25 -7.05 7.51 -6.93
C LYS A 25 -7.12 6.49 -5.80
N LEU A 26 -6.23 5.49 -5.79
CA LEU A 26 -6.13 4.51 -4.71
C LEU A 26 -5.79 5.16 -3.37
N LEU A 27 -4.81 6.06 -3.34
CA LEU A 27 -4.44 6.82 -2.14
C LEU A 27 -5.61 7.69 -1.66
N GLY A 28 -6.34 8.31 -2.58
CA GLY A 28 -7.55 9.07 -2.28
C GLY A 28 -8.61 8.21 -1.60
N ALA A 29 -8.95 7.06 -2.18
CA ALA A 29 -9.91 6.12 -1.59
C ALA A 29 -9.44 5.60 -0.21
N LEU A 30 -8.16 5.25 -0.09
CA LEU A 30 -7.56 4.79 1.16
C LEU A 30 -7.59 5.87 2.25
N SER A 31 -7.31 7.13 1.90
CA SER A 31 -7.36 8.25 2.85
C SER A 31 -8.78 8.55 3.33
N GLY A 32 -9.79 8.41 2.46
CA GLY A 32 -11.20 8.53 2.82
C GLY A 32 -11.62 7.42 3.79
N TRP A 33 -11.27 6.18 3.48
CA TRP A 33 -11.50 5.04 4.38
C TRP A 33 -10.80 5.22 5.74
N ALA A 34 -9.53 5.64 5.73
CA ALA A 34 -8.76 5.88 6.95
C ALA A 34 -9.38 6.99 7.81
N ARG A 35 -10.05 7.98 7.20
CA ARG A 35 -10.74 9.05 7.95
C ARG A 35 -12.08 8.59 8.53
N GLU A 36 -12.80 7.74 7.81
CA GLU A 36 -14.05 7.10 8.27
C GLU A 36 -13.80 6.15 9.44
N HIS A 37 -12.70 5.40 9.41
CA HIS A 37 -12.34 4.40 10.43
C HIS A 37 -11.34 4.91 11.48
N GLY A 38 -10.75 6.08 11.26
CA GLY A 38 -9.73 6.68 12.14
C GLY A 38 -10.28 7.63 13.19
N SER A 39 -11.56 7.98 13.18
CA SER A 39 -12.14 8.90 14.18
C SER A 39 -12.30 8.29 15.59
N ASP A 40 -12.08 6.98 15.76
CA ASP A 40 -12.02 6.31 17.07
C ASP A 40 -10.58 6.25 17.67
N VAL A 41 -9.60 6.85 16.98
CA VAL A 41 -8.18 6.91 17.36
C VAL A 41 -7.94 8.01 18.43
N GLY A 42 -8.81 8.08 19.43
CA GLY A 42 -8.71 9.02 20.56
C GLY A 42 -7.85 8.52 21.73
N HIS A 43 -7.40 7.26 21.71
CA HIS A 43 -6.75 6.60 22.86
C HIS A 43 -5.42 5.96 22.49
N GLY A 44 -4.36 6.78 22.38
CA GLY A 44 -2.93 6.39 22.50
C GLY A 44 -2.40 5.30 21.56
N ALA A 45 -1.21 5.52 20.97
CA ALA A 45 -0.59 4.63 19.98
C ALA A 45 -0.53 3.12 20.34
N GLY A 46 -0.50 2.77 21.63
CA GLY A 46 -0.53 1.37 22.09
C GLY A 46 -1.89 0.67 21.89
N GLY A 47 -3.01 1.37 22.16
CA GLY A 47 -4.36 0.79 22.01
C GLY A 47 -4.74 0.57 20.54
N LEU A 48 -4.22 1.40 19.65
CA LEU A 48 -4.44 1.30 18.20
C LEU A 48 -3.75 0.06 17.63
N ALA A 49 -2.52 -0.21 18.06
CA ALA A 49 -1.75 -1.36 17.61
C ALA A 49 -2.41 -2.67 18.08
N ASP A 50 -2.82 -2.75 19.35
CA ASP A 50 -3.55 -3.92 19.85
C ASP A 50 -4.89 -4.12 19.14
N HIS A 51 -5.64 -3.04 18.92
CA HIS A 51 -6.90 -3.13 18.18
C HIS A 51 -6.66 -3.60 16.75
N LEU A 52 -5.72 -2.99 16.01
CA LEU A 52 -5.34 -3.39 14.66
C LEU A 52 -4.91 -4.86 14.58
N VAL A 53 -4.11 -5.33 15.54
CA VAL A 53 -3.70 -6.75 15.61
C VAL A 53 -4.92 -7.64 15.80
N ASP A 54 -5.86 -7.31 16.70
CA ASP A 54 -7.08 -8.08 16.91
C ASP A 54 -7.98 -8.13 15.66
N GLN A 55 -8.14 -7.00 14.95
CA GLN A 55 -8.94 -6.96 13.72
C GLN A 55 -8.29 -7.74 12.59
N VAL A 56 -6.97 -7.64 12.44
CA VAL A 56 -6.22 -8.41 11.44
C VAL A 56 -6.33 -9.90 11.75
N THR A 57 -6.25 -10.30 13.01
CA THR A 57 -6.37 -11.70 13.41
C THR A 57 -7.76 -12.24 13.11
N THR A 58 -8.81 -11.47 13.46
CA THR A 58 -10.21 -11.83 13.16
C THR A 58 -10.48 -11.88 11.66
N ALA A 59 -10.01 -10.88 10.91
CA ALA A 59 -10.13 -10.86 9.45
C ALA A 59 -9.39 -12.04 8.82
N ALA A 60 -8.19 -12.37 9.31
CA ALA A 60 -7.42 -13.52 8.86
C ALA A 60 -8.17 -14.83 9.09
N HIS A 61 -8.83 -15.02 10.24
CA HIS A 61 -9.65 -16.19 10.51
C HIS A 61 -10.87 -16.30 9.58
N GLN A 62 -11.56 -15.18 9.31
CA GLN A 62 -12.72 -15.16 8.40
C GLN A 62 -12.32 -15.43 6.94
N VAL A 63 -11.16 -14.89 6.54
CA VAL A 63 -10.49 -15.14 5.27
C VAL A 63 -10.11 -16.62 5.15
N ASP A 64 -9.52 -17.21 6.20
CA ASP A 64 -9.09 -18.61 6.21
C ASP A 64 -10.25 -19.60 6.01
N GLU A 65 -11.40 -19.33 6.64
CA GLU A 65 -12.64 -20.12 6.49
C GLU A 65 -13.23 -20.07 5.07
N HIS A 66 -13.00 -18.99 4.32
CA HIS A 66 -13.62 -18.76 3.01
C HIS A 66 -12.66 -18.85 1.81
N LEU A 67 -11.34 -18.88 2.03
CA LEU A 67 -10.33 -18.94 0.97
C LEU A 67 -9.74 -20.34 0.79
N ALA A 68 -9.56 -20.69 -0.49
CA ALA A 68 -8.94 -21.94 -0.94
C ALA A 68 -9.72 -23.20 -0.54
N THR A 69 -11.04 -23.17 -0.70
CA THR A 69 -11.95 -24.34 -0.64
C THR A 69 -11.68 -25.39 -1.74
N GLY A 70 -10.69 -25.15 -2.62
CA GLY A 70 -10.34 -26.01 -3.75
C GLY A 70 -11.20 -25.78 -5.00
N ALA A 71 -12.07 -24.76 -4.99
CA ALA A 71 -12.94 -24.45 -6.11
C ALA A 71 -12.14 -23.94 -7.34
N PRO A 72 -12.58 -24.20 -8.59
CA PRO A 72 -11.84 -23.86 -9.80
C PRO A 72 -11.54 -22.36 -9.93
N GLU A 73 -12.41 -21.50 -9.41
CA GLU A 73 -12.22 -20.05 -9.30
C GLU A 73 -11.00 -19.64 -8.45
N CYS A 74 -10.54 -20.50 -7.52
CA CYS A 74 -9.35 -20.23 -6.72
C CYS A 74 -8.04 -20.35 -7.52
N THR A 75 -8.07 -20.92 -8.73
CA THR A 75 -6.87 -21.06 -9.58
C THR A 75 -6.51 -19.76 -10.33
N VAL A 76 -7.49 -18.86 -10.49
CA VAL A 76 -7.36 -17.60 -11.23
C VAL A 76 -7.34 -16.36 -10.32
N CYS A 77 -7.84 -16.45 -9.10
CA CYS A 77 -7.81 -15.34 -8.15
C CYS A 77 -6.39 -15.07 -7.61
N PRO A 78 -5.85 -13.83 -7.70
CA PRO A 78 -4.49 -13.51 -7.24
C PRO A 78 -4.34 -13.67 -5.73
N ILE A 79 -5.38 -13.37 -4.94
CA ILE A 79 -5.37 -13.56 -3.48
C ILE A 79 -5.25 -15.05 -3.14
N CYS A 80 -6.07 -15.90 -3.76
CA CYS A 80 -6.02 -17.35 -3.54
C CYS A 80 -4.64 -17.92 -3.91
N ARG A 81 -4.04 -17.45 -5.01
CA ARG A 81 -2.71 -17.88 -5.43
C ARG A 81 -1.63 -17.48 -4.43
N THR A 82 -1.67 -16.26 -3.91
CA THR A 82 -0.74 -15.80 -2.86
C THR A 82 -0.91 -16.61 -1.57
N VAL A 83 -2.15 -16.81 -1.10
CA VAL A 83 -2.43 -17.63 0.09
C VAL A 83 -1.91 -19.05 -0.08
N HIS A 84 -2.13 -19.66 -1.25
CA HIS A 84 -1.63 -20.99 -1.56
C HIS A 84 -0.10 -21.07 -1.48
N VAL A 85 0.61 -20.09 -2.06
CA VAL A 85 2.08 -20.01 -1.97
C VAL A 85 2.55 -19.88 -0.52
N VAL A 86 1.97 -18.96 0.25
CA VAL A 86 2.33 -18.74 1.66
C VAL A 86 2.07 -20.01 2.49
N ARG A 87 0.96 -20.71 2.25
CA ARG A 87 0.65 -21.97 2.95
C ARG A 87 1.68 -23.07 2.67
N GLN A 88 2.21 -23.14 1.44
CA GLN A 88 3.23 -24.11 1.04
C GLN A 88 4.65 -23.80 1.56
N LEU A 89 4.90 -22.61 2.13
CA LEU A 89 6.20 -22.29 2.74
C LEU A 89 6.46 -23.14 4.00
N SER A 90 7.73 -23.46 4.23
CA SER A 90 8.17 -24.11 5.47
C SER A 90 7.95 -23.20 6.69
N PRO A 91 7.76 -23.76 7.90
CA PRO A 91 7.56 -22.96 9.11
C PRO A 91 8.74 -22.03 9.41
N GLU A 92 9.96 -22.42 9.07
CA GLU A 92 11.17 -21.59 9.20
C GLU A 92 11.10 -20.37 8.27
N VAL A 93 10.73 -20.58 6.99
CA VAL A 93 10.60 -19.48 6.02
C VAL A 93 9.46 -18.53 6.43
N LYS A 94 8.36 -19.07 6.95
CA LYS A 94 7.25 -18.26 7.50
C LYS A 94 7.72 -17.38 8.67
N ALA A 95 8.56 -17.92 9.56
CA ALA A 95 9.11 -17.14 10.68
C ALA A 95 9.99 -15.99 10.19
N HIS A 96 10.88 -16.24 9.24
CA HIS A 96 11.72 -15.19 8.65
C HIS A 96 10.89 -14.12 7.91
N LEU A 97 9.87 -14.55 7.17
CA LEU A 97 8.95 -13.66 6.48
C LEU A 97 8.16 -12.79 7.48
N ALA A 98 7.70 -13.36 8.59
CA ALA A 98 6.98 -12.62 9.63
C ALA A 98 7.84 -11.53 10.28
N VAL A 99 9.13 -11.82 10.52
CA VAL A 99 10.09 -10.83 11.02
C VAL A 99 10.28 -9.70 9.99
N ALA A 100 10.50 -10.05 8.72
CA ALA A 100 10.66 -9.05 7.66
C ALA A 100 9.39 -8.19 7.47
N ALA A 101 8.20 -8.82 7.51
CA ALA A 101 6.92 -8.14 7.41
C ALA A 101 6.72 -7.15 8.56
N SER A 102 7.10 -7.53 9.79
CA SER A 102 7.07 -6.64 10.95
C SER A 102 7.93 -5.40 10.73
N SER A 103 9.17 -5.56 10.24
CA SER A 103 10.06 -4.44 9.94
C SER A 103 9.51 -3.52 8.84
N LEU A 104 8.89 -4.10 7.80
CA LEU A 104 8.25 -3.34 6.73
C LEU A 104 7.07 -2.50 7.26
N VAL A 105 6.21 -3.10 8.08
CA VAL A 105 5.07 -2.39 8.70
C VAL A 105 5.54 -1.26 9.59
N GLN A 106 6.58 -1.49 10.40
CA GLN A 106 7.17 -0.45 11.24
C GLN A 106 7.75 0.71 10.41
N ALA A 107 8.44 0.40 9.31
CA ALA A 107 8.96 1.42 8.40
C ALA A 107 7.82 2.20 7.72
N ALA A 108 6.78 1.51 7.24
CA ALA A 108 5.61 2.13 6.63
C ALA A 108 4.86 3.03 7.62
N ALA A 109 4.69 2.60 8.87
CA ALA A 109 4.09 3.40 9.93
C ALA A 109 4.91 4.68 10.19
N GLY A 110 6.24 4.57 10.20
CA GLY A 110 7.13 5.74 10.31
C GLY A 110 6.96 6.74 9.17
N VAL A 111 6.80 6.28 7.93
CA VAL A 111 6.52 7.14 6.78
C VAL A 111 5.15 7.80 6.90
N LEU A 112 4.10 7.02 7.19
CA LEU A 112 2.72 7.53 7.29
C LEU A 112 2.54 8.53 8.44
N ALA A 113 3.24 8.36 9.56
CA ALA A 113 3.22 9.30 10.68
C ALA A 113 3.74 10.70 10.29
N THR A 114 4.59 10.81 9.27
CA THR A 114 5.06 12.11 8.76
C THR A 114 4.07 12.81 7.82
N VAL A 115 3.04 12.10 7.35
CA VAL A 115 2.04 12.60 6.38
C VAL A 115 0.77 13.09 7.08
N VAL A 116 0.57 12.81 8.37
CA VAL A 116 -0.54 13.38 9.15
C VAL A 116 -0.20 14.85 9.45
N PRO A 117 -0.89 15.84 8.84
CA PRO A 117 -0.68 17.23 9.20
C PRO A 117 -1.13 17.46 10.64
N ASP A 118 -0.30 18.19 11.39
CA ASP A 118 -0.64 18.70 12.71
C ASP A 118 -1.86 19.63 12.61
N PRO A 119 -2.95 19.43 13.38
CA PRO A 119 -4.12 20.29 13.33
C PRO A 119 -3.91 21.60 14.09
N GLU A 120 -2.77 22.29 13.94
CA GLU A 120 -2.51 23.58 14.60
C GLU A 120 -2.00 24.70 13.66
N ASP A 121 -2.39 24.70 12.38
CA ASP A 121 -2.20 25.87 11.52
C ASP A 121 -3.54 26.48 11.09
N GLY A 122 -4.15 27.17 12.06
CA GLY A 122 -5.36 27.96 11.94
C GLY A 122 -5.19 29.37 12.52
N ALA A 123 -4.39 30.19 11.85
CA ALA A 123 -4.53 31.63 11.67
C ALA A 123 -4.87 32.54 12.89
N GLU A 124 -3.86 33.25 13.41
CA GLU A 124 -3.97 34.68 13.77
C GLU A 124 -2.72 35.41 13.27
N GLY A 125 -2.91 36.38 12.37
CA GLY A 125 -1.85 37.02 11.60
C GLY A 125 -1.07 38.09 12.36
N ASP A 126 0.23 38.17 12.07
CA ASP A 126 1.08 39.33 12.37
C ASP A 126 1.72 39.82 11.06
N PRO A 127 1.44 41.06 10.61
CA PRO A 127 1.92 41.56 9.32
C PRO A 127 3.31 42.24 9.35
N ASP A 128 4.15 42.08 10.39
CA ASP A 128 5.46 42.76 10.43
C ASP A 128 6.61 41.82 10.87
N GLY A 129 7.17 41.09 9.90
CA GLY A 129 8.38 40.28 10.08
C GLY A 129 9.31 40.31 8.85
N PRO A 130 10.64 40.51 9.01
CA PRO A 130 11.55 40.73 7.88
C PRO A 130 11.81 39.44 7.08
N GLU A 131 11.92 39.61 5.75
CA GLU A 131 12.13 38.53 4.77
C GLU A 131 13.30 37.57 5.10
N PRO A 132 13.10 36.24 4.99
CA PRO A 132 14.21 35.30 4.97
C PRO A 132 14.76 35.17 3.54
N ARG A 133 16.00 35.62 3.38
CA ARG A 133 16.86 35.31 2.23
C ARG A 133 17.23 33.83 2.22
N GLY A 134 17.22 33.21 1.03
CA GLY A 134 18.04 32.04 0.72
C GLY A 134 17.32 30.82 0.15
N ARG A 135 16.89 30.90 -1.12
CA ARG A 135 16.65 29.71 -1.95
C ARG A 135 17.96 28.98 -2.19
N GLY A 136 17.99 27.67 -1.96
CA GLY A 136 19.12 26.85 -2.39
C GLY A 136 19.13 25.40 -1.90
N ARG A 137 18.00 24.71 -1.79
CA ARG A 137 18.01 23.25 -1.60
C ARG A 137 18.28 22.59 -2.95
N ARG A 138 19.56 22.34 -3.24
CA ARG A 138 19.99 21.53 -4.38
C ARG A 138 19.42 20.12 -4.21
N THR A 139 18.41 19.77 -5.01
CA THR A 139 18.07 18.37 -5.27
C THR A 139 19.21 17.81 -6.12
N GLN A 140 20.07 17.01 -5.52
CA GLN A 140 21.06 16.26 -6.31
C GLN A 140 20.30 15.22 -7.14
N PRO A 141 20.53 15.13 -8.46
CA PRO A 141 20.03 14.01 -9.25
C PRO A 141 20.69 12.73 -8.74
N VAL A 142 19.91 11.68 -8.53
CA VAL A 142 20.44 10.34 -8.24
C VAL A 142 21.21 9.88 -9.46
N GLU A 143 22.54 9.80 -9.36
CA GLU A 143 23.35 9.16 -10.40
C GLU A 143 23.02 7.66 -10.44
N LYS A 144 22.94 7.15 -11.67
CA LYS A 144 22.53 5.77 -12.00
C LYS A 144 23.24 4.75 -11.11
N ILE A 145 22.47 3.85 -10.53
CA ILE A 145 22.99 2.61 -9.95
C ILE A 145 23.49 1.76 -11.12
N VAL A 146 24.80 1.52 -11.19
CA VAL A 146 25.38 0.56 -12.12
C VAL A 146 25.10 -0.83 -11.56
N LEU A 147 24.17 -1.55 -12.17
CA LEU A 147 23.85 -2.95 -11.87
C LEU A 147 24.71 -3.86 -12.73
N ASP A 148 26.02 -3.74 -12.62
CA ASP A 148 26.96 -4.67 -13.25
C ASP A 148 28.13 -4.85 -12.27
N GLU A 149 28.15 -6.00 -11.58
CA GLU A 149 29.34 -6.86 -11.39
C GLU A 149 29.08 -7.94 -10.31
N ASP A 150 29.11 -9.18 -10.79
CA ASP A 150 29.73 -10.36 -10.17
C ASP A 150 29.19 -10.81 -8.80
N TRP A 151 28.12 -11.61 -8.82
CA TRP A 151 27.80 -12.52 -7.72
C TRP A 151 28.79 -13.70 -7.78
N PRO A 152 29.64 -13.94 -6.76
CA PRO A 152 30.50 -15.11 -6.76
C PRO A 152 29.63 -16.37 -6.68
N GLU A 153 29.71 -17.19 -7.72
CA GLU A 153 29.23 -18.56 -7.71
C GLU A 153 30.14 -19.33 -6.74
N GLU A 154 29.70 -19.54 -5.49
CA GLU A 154 30.40 -20.45 -4.59
C GLU A 154 30.09 -21.91 -5.01
N ASP A 155 31.13 -22.53 -5.56
CA ASP A 155 31.24 -23.91 -6.02
C ASP A 155 30.78 -24.95 -4.97
N SER A 156 29.91 -25.86 -5.45
CA SER A 156 29.83 -27.32 -5.20
C SER A 156 30.11 -27.88 -3.80
#